data_AF-A0A380BW89-F1
#
_entry.id   AF-A0A380BW89-F1
#
_cell.length_a   1.000
_cell.length_b   1.000
_cell.length_c   1.000
_cell.angle_alpha   90.00
_cell.angle_beta   90.00
_cell.angle_gamma   90.00
#
_symmetry.space_group_name_H-M   'P 1'
#
loop_
_entity.id
_entity.type
_entity.pdbx_description
1 polymer ?
#
loop_
_entity_poly.entity_id
_entity_poly.type
_entity_poly.pdbx_seq_one_letter_code
_entity_poly.pdbx_strand_id
1 'polypeptide(L)'
;MFEAFNESSEDWEDGSRWFGRSKNDEFVVVGIVQDGKPVVASVRDGQSNTPRGVIKSYRHLVSDKIAGNIVLSFVNYRTTMLTTAHTALNFTLYQQLCGKKWAISGLTGSASDKVVVMFKNEQTLDEWVLYENTDIDLSVQEGINKRNKLIKSKLSKGYVPDTLWSYNALIKL
;
A
#
# COMPACT_ATOMS: atom_id res chain seq x y z
N MET A 1 -11.03 -0.20 3.34
CA MET A 1 -9.58 -0.21 3.07
C MET A 1 -8.97 0.88 3.92
N PHE A 2 -7.91 0.55 4.66
CA PHE A 2 -7.20 1.44 5.57
C PHE A 2 -5.82 1.73 5.05
N GLU A 3 -5.36 2.93 5.34
CA GLU A 3 -3.94 3.24 5.36
C GLU A 3 -3.54 3.23 6.83
N ALA A 4 -2.73 2.24 7.22
CA ALA A 4 -2.21 2.08 8.56
C ALA A 4 -0.69 2.28 8.55
N PHE A 5 -0.13 2.83 9.62
CA PHE A 5 1.30 2.92 9.83
C PHE A 5 1.71 2.30 11.16
N ASN A 6 2.92 1.78 11.19
CA ASN A 6 3.55 1.24 12.37
C ASN A 6 4.21 2.37 13.16
N GLU A 7 3.82 2.48 14.43
CA GLU A 7 4.35 3.49 15.36
C GLU A 7 5.68 3.05 15.99
N SER A 8 5.95 1.74 16.02
CA SER A 8 7.03 1.12 16.79
C SER A 8 8.26 0.73 15.97
N SER A 9 8.09 0.25 14.74
CA SER A 9 9.16 -0.35 13.92
C SER A 9 8.87 -0.25 12.42
N GLU A 10 9.89 -0.48 11.58
CA GLU A 10 9.67 -0.68 10.15
C GLU A 10 8.95 -2.02 9.90
N ASP A 11 9.29 -3.05 10.68
CA ASP A 11 8.69 -4.38 10.58
C ASP A 11 7.36 -4.49 11.35
N TRP A 12 6.38 -5.18 10.76
CA TRP A 12 5.07 -5.45 11.37
C TRP A 12 5.05 -6.81 12.06
N GLU A 13 5.82 -6.93 13.13
CA GLU A 13 5.95 -8.15 13.94
C GLU A 13 4.94 -8.13 15.11
N ASP A 14 4.71 -9.28 15.72
CA ASP A 14 3.87 -9.37 16.92
C ASP A 14 4.32 -8.39 18.00
N GLY A 15 3.37 -7.67 18.58
CA GLY A 15 3.64 -6.56 19.50
C GLY A 15 3.75 -5.18 18.83
N SER A 16 3.90 -5.12 17.51
CA SER A 16 3.98 -3.84 16.78
C SER A 16 2.68 -3.06 16.91
N ARG A 17 2.79 -1.80 17.34
CA ARG A 17 1.66 -0.89 17.45
C ARG A 17 1.41 -0.19 16.13
N TRP A 18 0.15 -0.03 15.79
CA TRP A 18 -0.24 0.62 14.55
C TRP A 18 -1.45 1.52 14.71
N PHE A 19 -1.50 2.51 13.83
CA PHE A 19 -2.59 3.46 13.70
C PHE A 19 -3.07 3.45 12.26
N GLY A 20 -4.38 3.49 12.01
CA GLY A 20 -4.91 3.57 10.66
C GLY A 20 -6.18 4.40 10.55
N ARG A 21 -6.40 5.00 9.39
CA ARG A 21 -7.61 5.78 9.09
C ARG A 21 -8.38 5.14 7.94
N SER A 22 -9.71 5.16 8.03
CA SER A 22 -10.56 4.74 6.92
C SER A 22 -10.48 5.76 5.77
N LYS A 23 -10.48 5.30 4.52
CA LYS A 23 -10.35 6.20 3.34
C LYS A 23 -11.50 7.20 3.15
N ASN A 24 -12.60 7.03 3.87
CA ASN A 24 -13.76 7.93 3.87
C ASN A 24 -13.78 8.86 5.09
N ASP A 25 -12.69 8.90 5.88
CA ASP A 25 -12.56 9.69 7.12
C ASP A 25 -13.68 9.44 8.14
N GLU A 26 -14.34 8.28 8.09
CA GLU A 26 -15.42 7.91 9.01
C GLU A 26 -14.88 7.56 10.40
N PHE A 27 -13.72 6.89 10.47
CA PHE A 27 -13.13 6.46 11.73
C PHE A 27 -11.62 6.27 11.66
N VAL A 28 -11.02 6.32 12.84
CA VAL A 28 -9.61 6.03 13.11
C VAL A 28 -9.52 4.78 13.97
N VAL A 29 -8.49 3.98 13.76
CA VAL A 29 -8.26 2.73 14.49
C VAL A 29 -6.85 2.72 15.04
N VAL A 30 -6.73 2.28 16.30
CA VAL A 30 -5.44 1.93 16.91
C VAL A 30 -5.45 0.45 17.19
N GLY A 31 -4.35 -0.22 16.91
CA GLY A 31 -4.24 -1.65 17.13
C GLY A 31 -2.82 -2.13 17.40
N ILE A 32 -2.72 -3.44 17.50
CA ILE A 32 -1.47 -4.18 17.68
C ILE A 32 -1.42 -5.32 16.66
N VAL A 33 -0.23 -5.77 16.29
CA VAL A 33 -0.07 -7.03 15.58
C VAL A 33 -0.02 -8.16 16.61
N GLN A 34 -0.84 -9.18 16.43
CA GLN A 34 -0.89 -10.35 17.29
C GLN A 34 -1.14 -11.59 16.44
N ASP A 35 -0.36 -12.65 16.65
CA ASP A 35 -0.39 -13.89 15.87
C ASP A 35 -0.31 -13.63 14.35
N GLY A 36 0.52 -12.66 13.95
CA GLY A 36 0.69 -12.23 12.56
C GLY A 36 -0.52 -11.52 11.94
N LYS A 37 -1.50 -11.09 12.74
CA LYS A 37 -2.74 -10.43 12.29
C LYS A 37 -2.88 -9.02 12.89
N PRO A 38 -3.52 -8.07 12.18
CA PRO A 38 -3.81 -6.75 12.72
C PRO A 38 -5.04 -6.85 13.63
N VAL A 39 -4.83 -6.70 14.94
CA VAL A 39 -5.90 -6.72 15.94
C VAL A 39 -6.24 -5.28 16.35
N VAL A 40 -7.52 -4.94 16.22
CA VAL A 40 -8.05 -3.63 16.65
C VAL A 40 -8.07 -3.56 18.16
N ALA A 41 -7.37 -2.58 18.74
CA ALA A 41 -7.40 -2.31 20.17
C ALA A 41 -8.44 -1.24 20.53
N SER A 42 -8.59 -0.22 19.69
CA SER A 42 -9.62 0.82 19.86
C SER A 42 -10.04 1.44 18.54
N VAL A 43 -11.31 1.85 18.44
CA VAL A 43 -11.85 2.66 17.36
C VAL A 43 -12.14 4.04 17.91
N ARG A 44 -11.73 5.07 17.17
CA ARG A 44 -11.93 6.49 17.47
C ARG A 44 -12.71 7.13 16.33
N ASP A 45 -13.26 8.31 16.57
CA ASP A 45 -13.89 9.09 15.52
C ASP A 45 -12.89 9.45 14.39
N GLY A 46 -13.41 9.76 13.20
CA GLY A 46 -12.59 10.13 12.05
C GLY A 46 -11.83 11.45 12.21
N GLN A 47 -12.24 12.30 13.16
CA GLN A 47 -11.61 13.59 13.46
C GLN A 47 -10.40 13.44 14.40
N SER A 48 -10.20 12.27 14.97
CA SER A 48 -9.07 11.99 15.85
C SER A 48 -7.75 12.24 15.15
N ASN A 49 -6.89 13.02 15.82
CA ASN A 49 -5.60 13.41 15.28
C ASN A 49 -4.69 12.19 15.14
N THR A 50 -3.98 12.15 14.00
CA THR A 50 -2.85 11.25 13.80
C THR A 50 -1.74 11.64 14.79
N PRO A 51 -1.19 10.68 15.56
CA PRO A 51 -0.05 10.91 16.44
C PRO A 51 1.09 11.61 15.70
N ARG A 52 1.68 12.63 16.33
CA ARG A 52 2.86 13.33 15.79
C ARG A 52 4.11 12.56 16.20
N GLY A 53 4.99 12.31 15.24
CA GLY A 53 6.30 11.71 15.47
C GLY A 53 6.34 10.20 15.26
N VAL A 54 7.34 9.80 14.46
CA VAL A 54 7.79 8.45 14.12
C VAL A 54 6.79 7.63 13.31
N ILE A 55 6.85 7.90 12.00
CA ILE A 55 6.32 7.08 10.93
C ILE A 55 7.47 6.17 10.48
N LYS A 56 7.37 4.85 10.71
CA LYS A 56 8.44 3.91 10.32
C LYS A 56 8.07 3.03 9.13
N SER A 57 6.80 2.64 8.99
CA SER A 57 6.34 1.91 7.81
C SER A 57 4.83 1.93 7.68
N TYR A 58 4.33 1.60 6.48
CA TYR A 58 2.91 1.61 6.14
C TYR A 58 2.40 0.22 5.76
N ARG A 59 1.13 -0.07 6.04
CA ARG A 59 0.37 -1.23 5.52
C ARG A 59 -1.06 -0.87 5.16
N HIS A 60 -1.57 -1.53 4.13
CA HIS A 60 -3.01 -1.51 3.85
C HIS A 60 -3.73 -2.63 4.60
N LEU A 61 -4.85 -2.27 5.21
CA LEU A 61 -5.78 -3.22 5.83
C LEU A 61 -7.09 -3.26 5.02
N VAL A 62 -7.74 -4.42 4.96
CA VAL A 62 -9.12 -4.56 4.51
C VAL A 62 -10.00 -4.68 5.74
N SER A 63 -11.11 -3.93 5.78
CA SER A 63 -12.18 -4.18 6.74
C SER A 63 -13.22 -5.07 6.12
N ASP A 64 -13.62 -6.07 6.87
CA ASP A 64 -14.89 -6.74 6.71
C ASP A 64 -15.77 -6.43 7.93
N LYS A 65 -17.05 -6.17 7.70
CA LYS A 65 -18.03 -6.09 8.79
C LYS A 65 -18.54 -7.50 9.05
N ILE A 66 -18.14 -8.11 10.17
CA ILE A 66 -18.58 -9.45 10.57
C ILE A 66 -19.36 -9.32 11.87
N ALA A 67 -20.66 -9.65 11.84
CA ALA A 67 -21.55 -9.56 13.01
C ALA A 67 -21.52 -8.19 13.72
N GLY A 68 -21.41 -7.10 12.97
CA GLY A 68 -21.34 -5.73 13.51
C GLY A 68 -19.94 -5.30 13.97
N ASN A 69 -18.98 -6.21 14.08
CA ASN A 69 -17.60 -5.91 14.41
C ASN A 69 -16.79 -5.59 13.15
N ILE A 70 -15.86 -4.63 13.28
CA ILE A 70 -14.87 -4.35 12.25
C ILE A 70 -13.75 -5.36 12.41
N VAL A 71 -13.66 -6.31 11.48
CA VAL A 71 -12.55 -7.25 11.40
C VAL A 71 -11.58 -6.72 10.36
N LEU A 72 -10.31 -6.59 10.75
CA LEU A 72 -9.25 -6.15 9.86
C LEU A 72 -8.39 -7.33 9.46
N SER A 73 -8.03 -7.38 8.19
CA SER A 73 -7.04 -8.29 7.65
C SER A 73 -5.95 -7.49 6.95
N PHE A 74 -4.71 -7.96 7.02
CA PHE A 74 -3.69 -7.49 6.10
C PHE A 74 -4.14 -7.84 4.69
N VAL A 75 -4.04 -6.89 3.76
CA VAL A 75 -4.19 -7.22 2.34
C VAL A 75 -3.11 -8.26 2.00
N ASN A 76 -3.42 -9.25 1.14
CA ASN A 76 -2.49 -10.28 0.65
C ASN A 76 -1.33 -9.72 -0.24
N TYR A 77 -0.80 -8.54 0.05
CA TYR A 77 0.43 -8.01 -0.54
C TYR A 77 1.35 -7.63 0.61
N ARG A 78 2.60 -8.12 0.60
CA ARG A 78 3.61 -7.71 1.58
C ARG A 78 4.07 -6.29 1.25
N THR A 79 3.99 -5.40 2.23
CA THR A 79 4.82 -4.19 2.29
C THR A 79 6.21 -4.66 2.69
N THR A 80 6.99 -5.16 1.74
CA THR A 80 8.37 -5.53 2.03
C THR A 80 9.16 -4.29 2.39
N MET A 81 10.11 -4.46 3.31
CA MET A 81 11.20 -3.52 3.52
C MET A 81 11.72 -3.00 2.17
N LEU A 82 12.13 -1.73 2.16
CA LEU A 82 12.97 -1.11 1.13
C LEU A 82 14.36 -1.78 0.99
N THR A 83 14.51 -3.08 1.27
CA THR A 83 15.82 -3.77 1.18
C THR A 83 16.21 -4.16 -0.24
N THR A 84 15.25 -4.34 -1.14
CA THR A 84 15.54 -4.64 -2.55
C THR A 84 15.36 -3.39 -3.38
N ALA A 85 16.47 -2.73 -3.71
CA ALA A 85 16.45 -1.61 -4.63
C ALA A 85 16.12 -2.13 -6.04
N HIS A 86 14.91 -1.83 -6.52
CA HIS A 86 14.44 -2.18 -7.85
C HIS A 86 14.99 -1.20 -8.91
N THR A 87 16.32 -1.00 -8.94
CA THR A 87 16.98 0.06 -9.73
C THR A 87 16.81 -0.09 -11.24
N ALA A 88 16.49 -1.30 -11.71
CA ALA A 88 16.22 -1.59 -13.11
C ALA A 88 14.72 -1.47 -13.48
N LEU A 89 13.82 -1.33 -12.51
CA LEU A 89 12.39 -1.24 -12.79
C LEU A 89 11.98 0.16 -13.22
N ASN A 90 11.22 0.20 -14.32
CA ASN A 90 10.40 1.34 -14.69
C ASN A 90 8.96 1.12 -14.21
N PHE A 91 8.27 2.20 -13.92
CA PHE A 91 6.90 2.23 -13.43
C PHE A 91 6.04 3.09 -14.34
N THR A 92 4.86 2.60 -14.69
CA THR A 92 3.84 3.44 -15.34
C THR A 92 3.07 4.17 -14.26
N LEU A 93 3.11 5.50 -14.27
CA LEU A 93 2.34 6.35 -13.38
C LEU A 93 0.90 6.49 -13.90
N TYR A 94 -0.04 6.49 -12.96
CA TYR A 94 -1.43 6.82 -13.17
C TYR A 94 -1.89 7.82 -12.12
N GLN A 95 -2.73 8.76 -12.53
CA GLN A 95 -3.21 9.84 -11.68
C GLN A 95 -4.72 10.06 -11.80
N GLN A 96 -5.36 10.48 -10.71
CA GLN A 96 -6.73 11.01 -10.71
C GLN A 96 -6.73 12.55 -10.66
N LEU A 97 -7.84 13.17 -11.09
CA LEU A 97 -8.03 14.62 -11.03
C LEU A 97 -7.92 15.18 -9.60
N CYS A 98 -8.26 14.39 -8.58
CA CYS A 98 -8.11 14.75 -7.17
C CYS A 98 -6.65 14.65 -6.65
N GLY A 99 -5.68 14.44 -7.54
CA GLY A 99 -4.25 14.40 -7.18
C GLY A 99 -3.74 13.04 -6.71
N LYS A 100 -4.59 12.03 -6.58
CA LYS A 100 -4.18 10.67 -6.17
C LYS A 100 -3.28 10.04 -7.23
N LYS A 101 -2.14 9.50 -6.80
CA LYS A 101 -1.12 8.90 -7.66
C LYS A 101 -0.93 7.41 -7.36
N TRP A 102 -0.79 6.63 -8.42
CA TRP A 102 -0.61 5.18 -8.40
C TRP A 102 0.40 4.79 -9.47
N ALA A 103 1.42 4.00 -9.14
CA ALA A 103 2.38 3.52 -10.12
C ALA A 103 2.45 1.98 -10.08
N ILE A 104 2.76 1.35 -11.20
CA ILE A 104 2.92 -0.12 -11.29
C ILE A 104 4.10 -0.45 -12.19
N SER A 105 4.85 -1.51 -11.86
CA SER A 105 5.98 -1.95 -12.66
C SER A 105 5.60 -2.17 -14.13
N GLY A 106 6.49 -1.72 -15.02
CA GLY A 106 6.38 -1.88 -16.46
C GLY A 106 6.64 -3.31 -16.91
N LEU A 107 6.32 -3.61 -18.17
CA LEU A 107 6.73 -4.86 -18.81
C LEU A 107 8.13 -4.66 -19.39
N THR A 108 9.13 -5.14 -18.69
CA THR A 108 10.56 -4.97 -19.00
C THR A 108 11.15 -6.20 -19.68
N GLY A 109 10.44 -7.33 -19.69
CA GLY A 109 10.89 -8.57 -20.32
C GLY A 109 12.00 -9.32 -19.57
N SER A 110 12.38 -8.89 -18.35
CA SER A 110 13.35 -9.58 -17.50
C SER A 110 12.67 -10.58 -16.56
N ALA A 111 13.30 -11.74 -16.36
CA ALA A 111 12.80 -12.86 -15.56
C ALA A 111 12.67 -12.55 -14.05
N SER A 112 13.26 -11.46 -13.58
CA SER A 112 13.38 -11.05 -12.17
C SER A 112 12.30 -10.09 -11.66
N ASP A 113 11.44 -9.59 -12.55
CA ASP A 113 10.68 -8.40 -12.25
C ASP A 113 9.34 -8.77 -11.64
N LYS A 114 9.17 -8.52 -10.35
CA LYS A 114 7.92 -8.80 -9.63
C LYS A 114 6.83 -7.81 -10.03
N VAL A 115 5.57 -8.18 -9.79
CA VAL A 115 4.47 -7.19 -9.82
C VAL A 115 4.66 -6.25 -8.63
N VAL A 116 5.20 -5.06 -8.89
CA VAL A 116 5.43 -4.01 -7.88
C VAL A 116 4.48 -2.85 -8.16
N VAL A 117 3.89 -2.32 -7.10
CA VAL A 117 2.94 -1.24 -7.14
C VAL A 117 3.35 -0.19 -6.14
N MET A 118 3.23 1.08 -6.50
CA MET A 118 3.47 2.21 -5.59
C MET A 118 2.23 3.08 -5.48
N PHE A 119 2.00 3.64 -4.30
CA PHE A 119 0.93 4.61 -4.06
C PHE A 119 1.51 5.80 -3.32
N LYS A 120 1.08 7.00 -3.68
CA LYS A 120 1.38 8.16 -2.85
C LYS A 120 0.41 8.20 -1.68
N ASN A 121 0.93 8.25 -0.46
CA ASN A 121 0.15 8.17 0.78
C ASN A 121 -0.92 9.29 0.82
N GLU A 122 -2.18 8.94 1.11
CA GLU A 122 -3.29 9.91 1.11
C GLU A 122 -3.31 10.77 2.39
N GLN A 123 -2.64 10.34 3.46
CA GLN A 123 -2.54 11.07 4.74
C GLN A 123 -1.42 12.11 4.78
N THR A 124 -0.27 11.85 4.15
CA THR A 124 0.88 12.75 4.19
C THR A 124 1.10 13.50 2.88
N LEU A 125 0.52 13.03 1.76
CA LEU A 125 0.68 13.61 0.42
C LEU A 125 2.13 13.82 -0.04
N ASP A 126 3.11 13.24 0.64
CA ASP A 126 4.53 13.43 0.35
C ASP A 126 5.25 12.10 0.09
N GLU A 127 4.90 11.02 0.79
CA GLU A 127 5.68 9.77 0.71
C GLU A 127 5.05 8.70 -0.19
N TRP A 128 5.87 8.06 -1.01
CA TRP A 128 5.48 6.90 -1.80
C TRP A 128 5.63 5.60 -0.99
N VAL A 129 4.60 4.78 -1.02
CA VAL A 129 4.59 3.46 -0.38
C VAL A 129 4.68 2.38 -1.46
N LEU A 130 5.66 1.49 -1.32
CA LEU A 130 5.90 0.37 -2.22
C LEU A 130 5.21 -0.91 -1.74
N TYR A 131 4.62 -1.63 -2.69
CA TYR A 131 3.96 -2.90 -2.51
C TYR A 131 4.51 -3.88 -3.53
N GLU A 132 5.14 -4.96 -3.06
CA GLU A 132 5.70 -5.99 -3.93
C GLU A 132 4.93 -7.29 -3.73
N ASN A 133 4.51 -7.89 -4.83
CA ASN A 133 3.97 -9.23 -4.82
C ASN A 133 5.12 -10.22 -5.02
N THR A 134 5.59 -10.82 -3.92
CA THR A 134 6.77 -11.71 -3.91
C THR A 134 6.59 -13.00 -4.68
N ASP A 135 5.34 -13.44 -4.82
CA ASP A 135 5.04 -14.81 -5.24
C ASP A 135 4.79 -14.94 -6.75
N ILE A 136 4.74 -13.83 -7.49
CA ILE A 136 4.39 -13.84 -8.91
C ILE A 136 5.29 -12.90 -9.72
N ASP A 137 6.10 -13.49 -10.60
CA ASP A 137 6.96 -12.78 -11.54
C ASP A 137 6.18 -12.25 -12.76
N LEU A 138 6.58 -11.09 -13.28
CA LEU A 138 6.06 -10.53 -14.55
C LEU A 138 6.52 -11.30 -15.78
N SER A 139 7.49 -12.21 -15.62
CA SER A 139 7.98 -13.09 -16.67
C SER A 139 7.04 -14.27 -16.96
N VAL A 140 6.07 -14.54 -16.07
CA VAL A 140 5.06 -15.57 -16.26
C VAL A 140 3.68 -14.97 -16.55
N GLN A 141 2.85 -15.69 -17.31
CA GLN A 141 1.52 -15.22 -17.72
C GLN A 141 0.61 -14.86 -16.54
N GLU A 142 0.76 -15.55 -15.42
CA GLU A 142 0.03 -15.24 -14.19
C GLU A 142 0.34 -13.82 -13.68
N GLY A 143 1.61 -13.41 -13.67
CA GLY A 143 2.02 -12.07 -13.26
C GLY A 143 1.53 -11.00 -14.22
N ILE A 144 1.62 -11.26 -15.53
CA ILE A 144 1.06 -10.37 -16.55
C ILE A 144 -0.45 -10.19 -16.34
N ASN A 145 -1.19 -11.28 -16.12
CA ASN A 145 -2.63 -11.26 -15.88
C ASN A 145 -2.98 -10.49 -14.60
N LYS A 146 -2.21 -10.71 -13.52
CA LYS A 146 -2.37 -10.01 -12.25
C LYS A 146 -2.17 -8.51 -12.43
N ARG A 147 -1.07 -8.09 -13.07
CA ARG A 147 -0.76 -6.70 -13.41
C ARG A 147 -1.90 -6.05 -14.20
N ASN A 148 -2.36 -6.70 -15.26
CA ASN A 148 -3.42 -6.17 -16.12
C ASN A 148 -4.76 -6.05 -15.37
N LYS A 149 -5.08 -6.99 -14.48
CA LYS A 149 -6.25 -6.90 -13.61
C LYS A 149 -6.19 -5.70 -12.67
N LEU A 150 -5.02 -5.40 -12.10
CA LEU A 150 -4.80 -4.22 -11.26
C LEU A 150 -5.00 -2.92 -12.05
N ILE A 151 -4.41 -2.83 -13.25
CA ILE A 151 -4.58 -1.67 -14.15
C ILE A 151 -6.06 -1.48 -14.48
N LYS A 152 -6.75 -2.53 -14.93
CA LYS A 152 -8.19 -2.46 -15.27
C LYS A 152 -9.03 -1.95 -14.08
N SER A 153 -8.73 -2.43 -12.87
CA SER A 153 -9.39 -1.96 -11.64
C SER A 153 -9.09 -0.49 -11.31
N LYS A 154 -7.93 0.04 -11.70
CA LYS A 154 -7.56 1.45 -11.46
C LYS A 154 -8.17 2.38 -12.49
N LEU A 155 -8.16 1.99 -13.77
CA LEU A 155 -8.87 2.69 -14.82
C LEU A 155 -10.37 2.82 -14.50
N SER A 156 -11.02 1.75 -14.02
CA SER A 156 -12.44 1.79 -13.62
C SER A 156 -12.71 2.70 -12.41
N LYS A 157 -11.67 3.11 -11.67
CA LYS A 157 -11.75 4.07 -10.58
C LYS A 157 -11.43 5.50 -11.02
N GLY A 158 -11.22 5.75 -12.32
CA GLY A 158 -10.95 7.09 -12.86
C GLY A 158 -9.48 7.52 -12.81
N TYR A 159 -8.55 6.58 -12.61
CA TYR A 159 -7.14 6.84 -12.83
C TYR A 159 -6.86 6.89 -14.34
N VAL A 160 -6.11 7.89 -14.79
CA VAL A 160 -5.63 7.99 -16.17
C VAL A 160 -4.13 7.73 -16.22
N PRO A 161 -3.60 7.05 -17.25
CA PRO A 161 -2.17 6.89 -17.41
C PRO A 161 -1.53 8.25 -17.65
N ASP A 162 -0.38 8.46 -17.02
CA ASP A 162 0.48 9.61 -17.24
C ASP A 162 1.75 9.14 -17.95
N THR A 163 2.91 9.28 -17.30
CA THR A 163 4.22 9.06 -17.91
C THR A 163 4.89 7.81 -17.33
N LEU A 164 5.89 7.26 -18.04
CA LEU A 164 6.77 6.21 -17.52
C LEU A 164 7.89 6.84 -16.67
N TRP A 165 8.10 6.32 -15.46
CA TRP A 165 9.10 6.81 -14.51
C TRP A 165 10.07 5.71 -14.11
N SER A 166 11.32 6.05 -13.83
CA SER A 166 12.24 5.11 -13.18
C SER A 166 11.93 5.03 -11.68
N TYR A 167 12.21 3.89 -11.05
CA TYR A 167 12.08 3.68 -9.60
C TYR A 167 12.70 4.82 -8.78
N ASN A 168 13.94 5.20 -9.09
CA ASN A 168 14.69 6.24 -8.38
C ASN A 168 14.07 7.64 -8.50
N ALA A 169 13.34 7.90 -9.59
CA ALA A 169 12.66 9.18 -9.78
C ALA A 169 11.34 9.28 -8.98
N LEU A 170 10.73 8.15 -8.64
CA LEU A 170 9.51 8.12 -7.81
C LEU A 170 9.81 8.29 -6.32
N ILE A 171 10.94 7.78 -5.82
CA ILE A 171 11.25 7.76 -4.37
C ILE A 171 11.95 9.04 -3.87
N LYS A 172 12.49 9.88 -4.77
CA LYS A 172 13.22 11.11 -4.42
C LYS A 172 12.35 12.38 -4.34
N LEU A 173 11.03 12.27 -4.51
CA LEU A 173 10.07 13.38 -4.45
C LEU A 173 9.23 13.30 -3.18
#